data_AF-A0A2R6C4N2-F1
#
_entry.id   AF-A0A2R6C4N2-F1
#
_cell.length_a   1.000
_cell.length_b   1.000
_cell.length_c   1.000
_cell.angle_alpha   90.00
_cell.angle_beta   90.00
_cell.angle_gamma   90.00
#
_symmetry.space_group_name_H-M   'P 1'
#
loop_
_entity.id
_entity.type
_entity.pdbx_description
1 polymer ?
#
loop_
_entity_poly.entity_id
_entity_poly.type
_entity_poly.pdbx_seq_one_letter_code
_entity_poly.pdbx_strand_id
1 'polypeptide(L)'
;MEKRKIPGKKQWRLLPKYKVDMHSKEYRRRLRDSLLEDWPYAAHWVDSAIKTAYSILKSWRKNYVKGGMGYVLASLLLKFLG
;
A
#
# COMPACT_ATOMS: atom_id res chain seq x y z
N MET A 1 -12.82 6.52 6.06
CA MET A 1 -11.53 7.19 5.78
C MET A 1 -11.51 8.55 6.48
N GLU A 2 -10.36 9.03 6.96
CA GLU A 2 -10.24 10.35 7.58
C GLU A 2 -9.86 11.40 6.52
N LYS A 3 -10.53 12.56 6.53
CA LYS A 3 -10.19 13.71 5.68
C LYS A 3 -9.32 14.66 6.48
N ARG A 4 -8.17 15.05 5.95
CA ARG A 4 -7.33 16.12 6.53
C ARG A 4 -7.07 17.22 5.51
N LYS A 5 -7.19 18.48 5.95
CA LYS A 5 -6.78 19.64 5.18
C LYS A 5 -5.26 19.79 5.29
N ILE A 6 -4.60 20.06 4.17
CA ILE A 6 -3.16 20.37 4.20
C ILE A 6 -3.01 21.80 4.77
N PRO A 7 -2.19 22.01 5.81
CA PRO A 7 -1.91 23.35 6.30
C PRO A 7 -1.44 24.26 5.16
N GLY A 8 -2.03 25.45 5.04
CA GLY A 8 -1.67 26.42 4.00
C GLY A 8 -2.14 26.10 2.57
N LYS A 9 -2.89 25.01 2.32
CA LYS A 9 -3.49 24.74 1.00
C LYS A 9 -5.02 24.58 1.08
N LYS A 10 -5.70 24.90 -0.04
CA LYS A 10 -7.16 24.68 -0.19
C LYS A 10 -7.53 23.19 -0.36
N GLN A 11 -6.53 22.33 -0.51
CA GLN A 11 -6.67 20.92 -0.85
C GLN A 11 -6.98 20.04 0.37
N TRP A 12 -7.92 19.10 0.21
CA TRP A 12 -8.22 18.04 1.17
C TRP A 12 -7.59 16.72 0.73
N ARG A 13 -7.07 15.95 1.70
CA ARG A 13 -6.52 14.62 1.49
C ARG A 13 -7.34 13.57 2.20
N LEU A 14 -7.63 12.48 1.50
CA LEU A 14 -8.20 11.27 2.08
C LEU A 14 -7.04 10.42 2.56
N LEU A 15 -6.95 10.18 3.86
CA LEU A 15 -5.98 9.25 4.42
C LEU A 15 -6.64 7.88 4.55
N PRO A 16 -6.18 6.88 3.79
CA PRO A 16 -6.56 5.50 4.06
C PRO A 16 -6.14 5.17 5.49
N LYS A 17 -7.08 4.69 6.32
CA LYS A 17 -6.76 4.11 7.63
C LYS A 17 -6.21 2.70 7.39
N TYR A 18 -5.03 2.61 6.79
CA TYR A 18 -4.35 1.34 6.58
C TYR A 18 -3.51 1.03 7.81
N LYS A 19 -4.01 0.08 8.62
CA LYS A 19 -3.26 -0.60 9.68
C LYS A 19 -2.94 -1.99 9.16
N VAL A 20 -1.77 -2.14 8.55
CA VAL A 20 -1.22 -3.48 8.32
C VAL A 20 0.11 -3.55 9.02
N ASP A 21 0.19 -4.54 9.90
CA ASP A 21 1.43 -4.91 10.56
C ASP A 21 2.14 -5.95 9.71
N MET A 22 3.05 -5.48 8.86
CA MET A 22 3.91 -6.34 8.06
C MET A 22 4.96 -7.11 8.89
N HIS A 23 5.25 -6.65 10.11
CA HIS A 23 6.21 -7.30 10.97
C HIS A 23 5.58 -8.51 11.69
N SER A 24 4.25 -8.59 11.69
CA SER A 24 3.54 -9.79 12.11
C SER A 24 3.88 -10.98 11.21
N LYS A 25 4.55 -11.96 11.80
CA LYS A 25 4.88 -13.24 11.16
C LYS A 25 3.62 -13.99 10.71
N GLU A 26 2.56 -13.94 11.51
CA GLU A 26 1.27 -14.58 11.20
C GLU A 26 0.56 -13.92 10.03
N TYR A 27 0.56 -12.59 9.98
CA TYR A 27 -0.04 -11.86 8.87
C TYR A 27 0.68 -12.17 7.55
N ARG A 28 2.01 -12.12 7.55
CA ARG A 28 2.84 -12.49 6.39
C ARG A 28 2.56 -13.93 5.93
N ARG A 29 2.48 -14.87 6.87
CA ARG A 29 2.20 -16.28 6.57
C ARG A 29 0.83 -16.44 5.90
N ARG A 30 -0.24 -15.92 6.52
CA ARG A 30 -1.60 -16.01 5.96
C ARG A 30 -1.70 -15.38 4.57
N LEU A 31 -1.11 -14.20 4.40
CA LEU A 31 -1.12 -13.49 3.11
C LEU A 31 -0.38 -14.28 2.03
N ARG A 32 0.78 -14.85 2.35
CA ARG A 32 1.55 -15.66 1.41
C ARG A 32 0.79 -16.95 1.07
N ASP A 33 0.26 -17.63 2.08
CA ASP A 33 -0.44 -18.89 1.90
C ASP A 33 -1.72 -18.67 1.04
N SER A 34 -2.45 -17.57 1.22
CA SER A 34 -3.59 -17.20 0.35
C SER A 34 -3.20 -16.82 -1.08
N LEU A 35 -1.96 -16.35 -1.30
CA LEU A 35 -1.46 -15.99 -2.64
C LEU A 35 -0.81 -17.18 -3.36
N LEU A 36 -0.50 -18.25 -2.63
CA LEU A 36 0.09 -19.48 -3.16
C LEU A 36 -0.95 -20.55 -3.52
N GLU A 37 -2.21 -20.39 -3.10
CA GLU A 37 -3.27 -21.41 -3.20
C GLU A 37 -3.43 -21.97 -4.62
N ASP A 38 -3.16 -21.17 -5.66
CA ASP A 38 -3.31 -21.57 -7.06
C ASP A 38 -2.04 -21.37 -7.92
N TRP A 39 -0.88 -21.07 -7.33
CA TRP A 39 0.27 -20.58 -8.10
C TRP A 39 1.45 -21.56 -8.18
N PRO A 40 1.94 -21.92 -9.39
CA PRO A 40 3.03 -22.89 -9.57
C PRO A 40 4.44 -22.32 -9.27
N TYR A 41 4.53 -21.12 -8.72
CA TYR A 41 5.80 -20.44 -8.46
C TYR A 41 6.30 -20.68 -7.03
N ALA A 42 7.63 -20.71 -6.86
CA ALA A 42 8.23 -20.84 -5.56
C ALA A 42 7.86 -19.67 -4.61
N ALA A 43 7.60 -19.99 -3.34
CA ALA A 43 7.17 -19.06 -2.30
C ALA A 43 8.02 -17.79 -2.17
N HIS A 44 9.32 -17.87 -2.48
CA HIS A 44 10.24 -16.73 -2.38
C HIS A 44 9.95 -15.62 -3.41
N TRP A 45 9.35 -15.95 -4.55
CA TRP A 45 8.90 -14.96 -5.54
C TRP A 45 7.71 -14.15 -5.00
N VAL A 46 6.75 -14.83 -4.38
CA VAL A 46 5.59 -14.21 -3.73
C VAL A 46 6.05 -13.29 -2.59
N ASP A 47 6.97 -13.77 -1.75
CA ASP A 47 7.57 -12.96 -0.68
C ASP A 47 8.25 -11.69 -1.23
N SER A 48 8.94 -11.78 -2.36
CA SER A 48 9.59 -10.64 -3.03
C SER A 48 8.58 -9.63 -3.61
N ALA A 49 7.50 -10.12 -4.22
CA ALA A 49 6.41 -9.29 -4.74
C ALA A 49 5.68 -8.55 -3.60
N ILE A 50 5.37 -9.25 -2.50
CA ILE A 50 4.80 -8.67 -1.28
C ILE A 50 5.70 -7.52 -0.80
N LYS A 51 7.00 -7.78 -0.60
CA LYS A 51 7.95 -6.77 -0.11
C LYS A 51 7.99 -5.52 -0.99
N THR A 52 7.97 -5.70 -2.31
CA THR A 52 7.96 -4.60 -3.28
C THR A 52 6.67 -3.78 -3.20
N ALA A 53 5.50 -4.43 -3.22
CA ALA A 53 4.21 -3.76 -3.13
C ALA A 53 4.11 -2.89 -1.87
N TYR A 54 4.57 -3.40 -0.72
CA TYR A 54 4.58 -2.65 0.52
C TYR A 54 5.54 -1.46 0.53
N SER A 55 6.71 -1.60 -0.08
CA SER A 55 7.65 -0.49 -0.23
C SER A 55 7.04 0.65 -1.04
N ILE A 56 6.33 0.31 -2.12
CA ILE A 56 5.59 1.26 -2.96
C ILE A 56 4.50 1.96 -2.12
N LEU A 57 3.65 1.20 -1.42
CA LEU A 57 2.59 1.77 -0.58
C LEU A 57 3.12 2.66 0.54
N LYS A 58 4.24 2.27 1.17
CA LYS A 58 4.91 3.05 2.22
C LYS A 58 5.46 4.37 1.68
N SER A 59 6.16 4.33 0.56
CA SER A 59 6.72 5.53 -0.07
C SER A 59 5.59 6.46 -0.57
N TRP A 60 4.54 5.88 -1.16
CA TRP A 60 3.34 6.60 -1.57
C TRP A 60 2.69 7.32 -0.38
N ARG A 61 2.45 6.62 0.74
CA ARG A 61 1.85 7.25 1.93
C ARG A 61 2.71 8.38 2.46
N LYS A 62 4.03 8.17 2.54
CA LYS A 62 4.99 9.20 3.00
C LYS A 62 4.93 10.45 2.11
N ASN A 63 4.95 10.27 0.79
CA ASN A 63 4.94 11.37 -0.17
C ASN A 63 3.56 12.04 -0.29
N TYR A 64 2.48 11.26 -0.16
CA TYR A 64 1.10 11.75 -0.10
C TYR A 64 0.84 12.54 1.18
N VAL A 65 1.44 12.20 2.31
CA VAL A 65 1.32 13.00 3.54
C VAL A 65 2.18 14.27 3.46
N LYS A 66 3.42 14.17 2.95
CA LYS A 66 4.34 15.34 2.84
C LYS A 66 3.98 16.32 1.73
N GLY A 67 3.16 15.93 0.76
CA GLY A 67 2.63 16.84 -0.25
C GLY A 67 3.39 16.89 -1.58
N GLY A 68 4.35 15.99 -1.81
CA GLY A 68 5.16 15.95 -3.03
C GLY A 68 4.59 15.12 -4.19
N MET A 69 3.74 14.11 -3.91
CA MET A 69 3.15 13.28 -4.97
C MET A 69 1.80 13.84 -5.41
N GLY A 70 1.78 14.39 -6.61
CA GLY A 70 0.56 14.76 -7.33
C GLY A 70 -0.33 13.53 -7.58
N TYR A 71 -1.63 13.78 -7.57
CA TYR A 71 -2.74 12.83 -7.65
C TYR A 71 -2.66 11.70 -8.69
N VAL A 72 -1.80 11.80 -9.69
CA VAL A 72 -1.79 10.94 -10.88
C VAL A 72 -1.41 9.49 -10.55
N LEU A 73 -0.34 9.26 -9.79
CA LEU A 73 0.10 7.89 -9.43
C LEU A 73 -0.79 7.23 -8.36
N ALA A 74 -1.43 8.03 -7.49
CA ALA A 74 -2.35 7.56 -6.47
C ALA A 74 -3.64 6.98 -7.09
N SER A 75 -4.20 7.69 -8.07
CA SER A 75 -5.41 7.27 -8.77
C SER A 75 -5.18 6.07 -9.66
N LEU A 76 -3.97 5.90 -10.21
CA LEU A 76 -3.59 4.72 -10.98
C LEU A 76 -3.51 3.46 -10.09
N LEU A 77 -2.85 3.52 -8.93
CA LEU A 77 -2.77 2.36 -8.02
C LEU A 77 -4.14 1.95 -7.44
N LEU A 78 -5.04 2.91 -7.18
CA LEU A 78 -6.40 2.62 -6.73
C LEU A 78 -7.30 2.02 -7.82
N LYS A 79 -7.03 2.31 -9.10
CA LYS A 79 -7.74 1.70 -10.23
C LYS A 79 -7.24 0.28 -10.57
N PHE A 80 -6.01 -0.05 -10.21
CA PHE A 80 -5.44 -1.40 -10.40
C PHE A 80 -5.76 -2.37 -9.26
N LEU A 81 -6.19 -1.87 -8.10
CA LEU A 81 -6.55 -2.67 -6.92
C LEU A 81 -8.07 -2.71 -6.68
N GLY A 82 -8.87 -2.26 -7.65
CA GLY A 82 -10.33 -2.27 -7.63
C GLY A 82 -10.86 -3.17 -8.74
#